data_AF-A0A0K0DFS2-F1
#
_entry.id   AF-A0A0K0DFS2-F1
#
_cell.length_a   1.000
_cell.length_b   1.000
_cell.length_c   1.000
_cell.angle_alpha   90.00
_cell.angle_beta   90.00
_cell.angle_gamma   90.00
#
_symmetry.space_group_name_H-M   'P 1'
#
loop_
_entity.id
_entity.type
_entity.pdbx_description
1 polymer ?
#
loop_
_entity_poly.entity_id
_entity_poly.type
_entity_poly.pdbx_seq_one_letter_code
_entity_poly.pdbx_strand_id
1 'polypeptide(L)' 'MRVSVAESVGEIVLQLCSCINRQQYLPKMPTRTELSNVFDPSLPDCQPYLFKVCRVPIRPGKPCSFHFFQLSFEESLFR' A
#
# COMPACT_ATOMS: atom_id res chain seq x y z
N MET A 1 -14.12 26.11 -3.08
CA MET A 1 -13.99 24.81 -2.37
C MET A 1 -13.59 23.67 -3.29
N ARG A 2 -14.28 23.40 -4.42
CA ARG A 2 -13.91 22.30 -5.34
C ARG A 2 -12.48 22.40 -5.90
N VAL A 3 -12.07 23.61 -6.26
CA VAL A 3 -10.74 23.87 -6.85
C VAL A 3 -9.62 23.52 -5.88
N SER A 4 -9.69 24.00 -4.63
CA SER A 4 -8.69 23.71 -3.60
C SER A 4 -8.57 22.21 -3.27
N VAL A 5 -9.67 21.47 -3.22
CA VAL A 5 -9.60 20.00 -3.02
C VAL A 5 -8.96 19.31 -4.22
N ALA A 6 -9.28 19.75 -5.44
CA ALA A 6 -8.67 19.19 -6.65
C ALA A 6 -7.15 19.43 -6.69
N GLU A 7 -6.70 20.62 -6.29
CA GLU A 7 -5.28 20.95 -6.15
C GLU A 7 -4.61 20.05 -5.11
N SER A 8 -5.20 19.90 -3.91
CA SER A 8 -4.65 19.01 -2.86
C SER A 8 -4.58 17.55 -3.30
N VAL A 9 -5.59 17.03 -4.01
CA VAL A 9 -5.55 15.65 -4.53
C VAL A 9 -4.48 15.52 -5.61
N GLY A 10 -4.32 16.53 -6.47
CA GLY A 10 -3.26 16.57 -7.48
C GLY A 10 -1.86 16.45 -6.85
N GLU A 11 -1.61 17.22 -5.78
CA GLU A 11 -0.36 17.14 -5.02
C GLU A 11 -0.12 15.75 -4.43
N ILE A 12 -1.15 15.12 -3.84
CA ILE A 12 -1.04 13.77 -3.27
C ILE A 12 -0.69 12.74 -4.35
N VAL A 13 -1.29 12.82 -5.53
CA VAL A 13 -0.99 11.93 -6.66
C VAL A 13 0.47 12.09 -7.10
N LEU A 14 0.94 13.33 -7.24
CA LEU A 14 2.33 13.60 -7.61
C LEU A 14 3.33 13.10 -6.55
N GLN A 15 3.02 13.29 -5.27
CA GLN A 15 3.81 12.76 -4.16
C GLN A 15 3.86 11.23 -4.17
N LEU A 16 2.73 10.57 -4.38
CA LEU A 16 2.65 9.11 -4.48
C LEU A 16 3.53 8.58 -5.63
N CYS A 17 3.42 9.16 -6.82
CA CYS A 17 4.26 8.80 -7.96
C CYS A 17 5.76 8.99 -7.66
N SER A 18 6.11 10.09 -6.99
CA SER A 18 7.50 10.35 -6.56
C SER A 18 8.00 9.30 -5.57
N CYS A 19 7.16 8.86 -4.64
CA CYS A 19 7.49 7.82 -3.66
C CYS A 19 7.68 6.45 -4.34
N ILE A 20 6.75 6.03 -5.20
CA ILE A 20 6.79 4.73 -5.89
C ILE A 20 8.00 4.64 -6.82
N ASN A 21 8.39 5.74 -7.47
CA ASN A 21 9.51 5.74 -8.42
C ASN A 21 10.89 5.68 -7.75
N ARG A 22 10.97 5.70 -6.41
CA ARG A 22 12.22 5.48 -5.67
C ARG A 22 12.49 3.99 -5.55
N GLN A 23 13.75 3.63 -5.42
CA GLN A 23 14.13 2.23 -5.13
C GLN A 23 13.54 1.83 -3.78
N GLN A 24 12.54 0.95 -3.81
CA GLN A 24 11.87 0.39 -2.65
C GLN A 24 11.97 -1.13 -2.73
N TYR A 25 11.86 -1.79 -1.57
CA TYR A 25 11.76 -3.23 -1.52
C TYR A 25 10.50 -3.68 -2.26
N LEU A 26 10.65 -4.63 -3.17
CA LEU A 26 9.55 -5.39 -3.76
C LEU A 26 9.73 -6.85 -3.36
N PRO A 27 8.65 -7.56 -2.97
CA PRO A 27 8.71 -9.00 -2.79
C PRO A 27 9.29 -9.67 -4.02
N LYS A 28 10.13 -10.68 -3.82
CA LYS A 28 10.60 -11.51 -4.94
C LYS A 28 9.40 -12.19 -5.59
N MET A 29 9.48 -12.41 -6.90
CA MET A 29 8.42 -13.12 -7.61
C MET A 29 8.25 -14.53 -7.01
N PRO A 30 7.08 -14.86 -6.45
CA PRO A 30 6.86 -16.14 -5.79
C PRO A 30 6.76 -17.29 -6.78
N THR A 31 6.97 -18.51 -6.29
CA THR A 31 6.66 -19.73 -7.05
C THR A 31 5.15 -19.99 -7.06
N ARG A 32 4.68 -20.91 -7.94
CA ARG A 32 3.24 -21.20 -8.09
C ARG A 32 2.56 -21.59 -6.77
N THR A 33 3.27 -22.29 -5.89
CA THR A 33 2.78 -22.73 -4.57
C THR A 33 2.67 -21.59 -3.56
N GLU A 34 3.37 -20.49 -3.78
CA GLU A 34 3.48 -19.36 -2.85
C GLU A 34 2.71 -18.12 -3.34
N LEU A 35 2.04 -18.21 -4.50
CA LEU A 35 1.30 -17.09 -5.10
C LEU A 35 0.27 -16.49 -4.13
N SER A 36 -0.45 -17.35 -3.39
CA SER A 36 -1.46 -16.93 -2.41
C SER A 36 -0.86 -16.25 -1.17
N ASN A 37 0.46 -16.32 -0.96
CA ASN A 37 1.16 -15.68 0.15
C ASN A 37 1.60 -14.25 -0.19
N VAL A 38 1.55 -13.87 -1.47
CA VAL A 38 2.01 -12.56 -1.96
C VAL A 38 0.88 -11.80 -2.61
N PHE A 39 -0.01 -12.49 -3.33
CA PHE A 39 -1.11 -11.89 -4.09
C PHE A 39 -2.48 -12.38 -3.62
N ASP A 40 -3.50 -11.56 -3.83
CA ASP A 40 -4.90 -11.92 -3.61
C ASP A 40 -5.46 -12.65 -4.85
N PRO A 41 -5.83 -13.93 -4.76
CA PRO A 41 -6.38 -14.70 -5.89
C PRO A 41 -7.90 -14.53 -6.05
N SER A 42 -8.57 -13.80 -5.15
CA SER A 42 -10.03 -13.67 -5.17
C SER A 42 -10.56 -12.79 -6.31
N LEU A 43 -9.69 -11.97 -6.90
CA LEU A 43 -10.04 -11.05 -7.98
C LEU A 43 -9.68 -11.67 -9.34
N PRO A 44 -10.65 -11.83 -10.26
CA PRO A 44 -10.40 -12.49 -11.54
C PRO A 44 -9.63 -11.62 -12.55
N ASP A 45 -9.77 -10.30 -12.47
CA ASP A 45 -9.26 -9.37 -13.49
C ASP A 45 -7.91 -8.74 -13.12
N CYS A 46 -7.50 -8.85 -11.86
CA CYS A 46 -6.26 -8.28 -11.38
C CYS A 46 -5.64 -9.15 -10.28
N GLN A 47 -4.31 -9.03 -10.14
CA GLN A 47 -3.54 -9.76 -9.15
C GLN A 47 -2.84 -8.76 -8.22
N PRO A 48 -3.57 -8.11 -7.30
CA PRO A 48 -2.96 -7.17 -6.38
C PRO A 48 -2.14 -7.90 -5.31
N TYR A 49 -1.13 -7.23 -4.78
CA TYR A 49 -0.47 -7.69 -3.56
C TYR A 49 -1.47 -7.78 -2.40
N LEU A 50 -1.25 -8.71 -1.48
CA LEU A 50 -2.05 -8.80 -0.26
C LEU A 50 -1.99 -7.48 0.50
N PHE A 51 -3.18 -6.93 0.82
CA PHE A 51 -3.27 -5.65 1.52
C PHE A 51 -4.32 -5.65 2.64
N LYS A 52 -4.13 -4.74 3.61
CA LYS A 52 -5.05 -4.51 4.71
C LYS A 52 -5.26 -3.02 4.93
N VAL A 53 -6.50 -2.56 4.79
CA VAL A 53 -6.87 -1.17 5.07
C VAL A 53 -7.28 -1.05 6.54
N CYS A 54 -6.44 -0.43 7.35
CA CYS A 54 -6.73 -0.16 8.75
C CYS A 54 -7.22 1.29 8.91
N ARG A 55 -8.44 1.49 9.39
CA ARG A 55 -8.93 2.82 9.77
C ARG A 55 -8.50 3.11 11.21
N VAL A 56 -7.64 4.11 11.40
CA VAL A 56 -7.30 4.59 12.74
C VAL A 56 -8.27 5.70 13.12
N PRO A 57 -8.91 5.66 14.30
CA PRO A 57 -9.77 6.76 14.74
C PRO A 57 -8.98 8.06 14.83
N ILE A 58 -9.55 9.13 14.26
CA ILE A 58 -8.93 10.45 14.19
C ILE A 58 -8.80 10.97 15.63
N ARG A 59 -7.55 11.07 16.11
CA ARG A 59 -7.26 11.80 17.34
C ARG A 59 -7.02 13.26 16.97
N PRO A 60 -7.62 14.24 17.68
CA PRO A 60 -7.32 15.64 17.43
C PRO A 60 -5.82 15.88 17.58
N GLY A 61 -5.21 16.51 16.57
CA GLY A 61 -3.78 16.85 16.57
C GLY A 61 -2.83 15.88 15.83
N LYS A 62 -3.33 14.81 15.19
CA LYS A 62 -2.51 13.97 14.29
C LYS A 62 -3.12 13.89 12.90
N PRO A 63 -2.37 14.22 11.82
CA PRO A 63 -2.83 13.96 10.46
C PRO A 63 -3.06 12.46 10.26
N CYS A 64 -4.07 12.10 9.46
CA CYS A 64 -4.33 10.71 9.10
C CYS A 64 -3.18 10.21 8.23
N SER A 65 -2.19 9.57 8.85
CA SER A 65 -1.16 8.84 8.11
C SER A 65 -1.80 7.61 7.50
N PHE A 66 -1.97 7.63 6.17
CA PHE A 66 -2.07 6.38 5.42
C PHE A 66 -0.71 5.71 5.50
N HIS A 67 -0.51 4.92 6.55
CA HIS A 67 0.49 3.87 6.48
C HIS A 67 0.01 2.93 5.39
N PHE A 68 0.57 3.07 4.18
CA PHE A 68 0.82 1.90 3.36
C PHE A 68 1.60 0.99 4.28
N PHE A 69 0.90 0.05 4.93
CA PHE A 69 1.55 -1.01 5.64
C PHE A 69 2.48 -1.61 4.60
N GLN A 70 3.77 -1.54 4.89
CA GLN A 70 4.72 -2.52 4.40
C GLN A 70 4.18 -3.85 4.94
N LEU A 71 3.22 -4.43 4.22
CA LEU A 71 2.57 -5.66 4.64
C LEU A 71 3.64 -6.72 4.59
N SER A 72 4.11 -7.04 5.78
CA SER A 72 4.49 -8.38 6.20
C SER A 72 5.64 -8.99 5.42
N PHE A 73 6.83 -8.42 5.63
CA PHE A 73 8.07 -9.20 5.58
C PHE A 73 8.93 -8.98 6.83
N GLU A 74 8.28 -8.79 7.97
CA GLU A 74 8.90 -8.88 9.29
C GLU A 74 8.12 -9.99 10.04
N GLU A 75 8.82 -11.00 10.57
CA GLU A 75 8.30 -12.13 11.36
C GLU A 75 7.74 -13.38 10.61
N SER A 76 8.33 -13.83 9.49
CA SER A 76 8.14 -15.24 9.05
C SER A 76 9.36 -15.92 8.41
N LEU A 77 10.51 -15.24 8.33
CA LEU A 77 11.78 -15.84 7.88
C LEU A 77 12.76 -16.07 9.05
N PHE A 78 12.23 -16.45 10.21
CA PHE A 78 13.01 -17.04 11.30
C PHE A 78 12.25 -18.24 11.87
N ARG A 79 11.96 -19.22 11.01
CA ARG A 79 11.76 -20.62 11.39
C ARG A 79 11.91 -21.53 10.18
#